data_AF-A0AAD9IFT1-F1
#
_entry.id   AF-A0AAD9IFT1-F1
#
_cell.length_a   1.000
_cell.length_b   1.000
_cell.length_c   1.000
_cell.angle_alpha   90.00
_cell.angle_beta   90.00
_cell.angle_gamma   90.00
#
_symmetry.space_group_name_H-M   'P 1'
#
loop_
_entity.id
_entity.type
_entity.pdbx_description
1 polymer ?
#
loop_
_entity_poly.entity_id
_entity_poly.type
_entity_poly.pdbx_seq_one_letter_code
_entity_poly.pdbx_strand_id
1 'polypeptide(L)'
;MRGTVHEPVLASGQATAVLGSVKSATAALAAAGVPINLVVYYDDLEASVYREVVQLPVAAISLDFCGVPGAAHGCATAALIDELGFPKDKRLGAGIIDGRSIWRDDGTASKLLTALRAKLGADQPISVQSSTTLQHVPYDVTPETGLPADLVSRLAFALQKLEEMVTLASSSGAEAAAPLASFGAGYGASESTTTVPEAMYSRSESYEARRGKQPTFAPFPTTTIGSFPQTAAIRRARLQYKRGALSEERYRERIGAEIGYVIGVQEALGVDVLVHGEPERSDMVEYFGLKLDGYAFTEQGWVQSYGSRYVRPPIVAGDVSRAAPMTVHEYALAQALTARPVKGMLTGPVTMLNWSFPRKDIPRSAQAFQIALALRAEVADLEAAGCAIVQVDEPALREGLPLKGARWEAYLDWAVRAFRLSVAGAAPGTQIVTHLCYSSFEDILPAIDAMDADVLTIENSRSDNEMIRALASAGYARDVGPGVYDVHSPVVPTVEFLADKLRSFGSTGILGGDASRIWVNPDCGLKTRRWEEVLPAMRNMVEASRLVREEVRAGKWGEGVVVVKVAGKAASAGQGDQPQRRLQRLLQLRRLRLWWMAT
;
A
#
# COMPACT_ATOMS: atom_id res chain seq x y z
N MET A 1 -16.49 -28.65 -22.44
CA MET A 1 -16.13 -27.46 -21.63
C MET A 1 -14.62 -27.31 -21.64
N ARG A 2 -14.09 -26.12 -21.98
CA ARG A 2 -12.68 -25.81 -21.72
C ARG A 2 -12.57 -25.34 -20.27
N GLY A 3 -11.61 -25.87 -19.52
CA GLY A 3 -11.30 -25.37 -18.19
C GLY A 3 -10.36 -24.17 -18.30
N THR A 4 -10.64 -23.09 -17.60
CA THR A 4 -9.70 -21.96 -17.46
C THR A 4 -9.03 -22.08 -16.10
N VAL A 5 -7.70 -22.12 -16.08
CA VAL A 5 -6.89 -22.23 -14.86
C VAL A 5 -5.98 -21.02 -14.78
N HIS A 6 -6.08 -20.28 -13.69
CA HIS A 6 -5.28 -19.09 -13.44
C HIS A 6 -4.04 -19.47 -12.62
N GLU A 7 -2.85 -19.26 -13.20
CA GLU A 7 -1.55 -19.51 -12.56
C GLU A 7 -0.69 -18.23 -12.55
N PRO A 8 -1.15 -17.12 -11.92
CA PRO A 8 -0.41 -15.86 -11.90
C PRO A 8 0.94 -15.96 -11.16
N VAL A 9 1.12 -16.97 -10.30
CA VAL A 9 2.40 -17.24 -9.62
C VAL A 9 3.55 -17.48 -10.62
N LEU A 10 3.25 -17.95 -11.84
CA LEU A 10 4.26 -18.14 -12.89
C LEU A 10 4.87 -16.83 -13.40
N ALA A 11 4.20 -15.69 -13.18
CA ALA A 11 4.73 -14.35 -13.49
C ALA A 11 5.60 -13.76 -12.37
N SER A 12 5.71 -14.45 -11.22
CA SER A 12 6.46 -13.99 -10.05
C SER A 12 7.85 -14.62 -9.95
N GLY A 13 8.69 -14.09 -9.04
CA GLY A 13 9.98 -14.71 -8.71
C GLY A 13 9.89 -16.13 -8.10
N GLN A 14 8.68 -16.62 -7.78
CA GLN A 14 8.46 -17.99 -7.27
C GLN A 14 8.16 -19.01 -8.38
N ALA A 15 8.08 -18.58 -9.64
CA ALA A 15 7.66 -19.41 -10.77
C ALA A 15 8.43 -20.75 -10.86
N THR A 16 9.76 -20.72 -10.75
CA THR A 16 10.60 -21.92 -10.82
C THR A 16 10.28 -22.94 -9.73
N ALA A 17 9.92 -22.47 -8.52
CA ALA A 17 9.60 -23.35 -7.39
C ALA A 17 8.28 -24.12 -7.58
N VAL A 18 7.33 -23.55 -8.33
CA VAL A 18 6.01 -24.15 -8.55
C VAL A 18 5.87 -24.87 -9.89
N LEU A 19 6.79 -24.63 -10.83
CA LEU A 19 6.69 -25.12 -12.21
C LEU A 19 6.57 -26.65 -12.32
N GLY A 20 7.27 -27.40 -11.47
CA GLY A 20 7.17 -28.87 -11.44
C GLY A 20 5.75 -29.35 -11.08
N SER A 21 5.09 -28.68 -10.13
CA SER A 21 3.71 -28.98 -9.75
C SER A 21 2.73 -28.63 -10.86
N VAL A 22 2.93 -27.48 -11.54
CA VAL A 22 2.10 -27.07 -12.69
C VAL A 22 2.23 -28.06 -13.85
N LYS A 23 3.45 -28.53 -14.15
CA LYS A 23 3.70 -29.58 -15.16
C LYS A 23 2.93 -30.86 -14.86
N SER A 24 3.02 -31.33 -13.61
CA SER A 24 2.32 -32.54 -13.17
C SER A 24 0.80 -32.40 -13.27
N ALA A 25 0.25 -31.27 -12.77
CA ALA A 25 -1.18 -31.01 -12.79
C ALA A 25 -1.73 -30.90 -14.21
N THR A 26 -1.05 -30.15 -15.10
CA THR A 26 -1.48 -30.00 -16.49
C THR A 26 -1.38 -31.31 -17.27
N ALA A 27 -0.36 -32.14 -17.04
CA ALA A 27 -0.25 -33.47 -17.64
C ALA A 27 -1.39 -34.40 -17.20
N ALA A 28 -1.75 -34.39 -15.90
CA ALA A 28 -2.88 -35.17 -15.39
C ALA A 28 -4.22 -34.73 -16.00
N LEU A 29 -4.45 -33.41 -16.12
CA LEU A 29 -5.65 -32.86 -16.75
C LEU A 29 -5.72 -33.19 -18.25
N ALA A 30 -4.57 -33.16 -18.94
CA ALA A 30 -4.47 -33.56 -20.34
C ALA A 30 -4.78 -35.05 -20.53
N ALA A 31 -4.25 -35.92 -19.67
CA ALA A 31 -4.54 -37.35 -19.67
C ALA A 31 -6.03 -37.66 -19.43
N ALA A 32 -6.72 -36.80 -18.67
CA ALA A 32 -8.17 -36.86 -18.47
C ALA A 32 -8.99 -36.27 -19.64
N GLY A 33 -8.33 -35.81 -20.72
CA GLY A 33 -8.99 -35.25 -21.90
C GLY A 33 -9.61 -33.87 -21.69
N VAL A 34 -9.19 -33.12 -20.66
CA VAL A 34 -9.73 -31.78 -20.37
C VAL A 34 -8.92 -30.72 -21.12
N PRO A 35 -9.51 -29.99 -22.10
CA PRO A 35 -8.81 -28.92 -22.78
C PRO A 35 -8.69 -27.68 -21.87
N ILE A 36 -7.46 -27.35 -21.47
CA ILE A 36 -7.17 -26.25 -20.55
C ILE A 36 -6.73 -24.98 -21.30
N ASN A 37 -7.25 -23.83 -20.87
CA ASN A 37 -6.65 -22.52 -21.06
C ASN A 37 -5.89 -22.12 -19.79
N LEU A 38 -4.56 -22.06 -19.88
CA LEU A 38 -3.70 -21.62 -18.79
C LEU A 38 -3.55 -20.10 -18.85
N VAL A 39 -3.90 -19.37 -17.79
CA VAL A 39 -3.89 -17.90 -17.76
C VAL A 39 -2.81 -17.41 -16.80
N VAL A 40 -1.87 -16.63 -17.33
CA VAL A 40 -0.80 -15.99 -16.56
C VAL A 40 -0.89 -14.48 -16.77
N TYR A 41 -0.85 -13.72 -15.67
CA TYR A 41 -1.10 -12.29 -15.69
C TYR A 41 -0.41 -11.54 -14.54
N TYR A 42 -0.52 -10.21 -14.55
CA TYR A 42 0.14 -9.21 -13.70
C TYR A 42 1.55 -8.82 -14.13
N ASP A 43 2.26 -9.70 -14.81
CA ASP A 43 3.58 -9.44 -15.35
C ASP A 43 3.91 -10.44 -16.48
N ASP A 44 4.98 -10.19 -17.22
CA ASP A 44 5.55 -11.15 -18.18
C ASP A 44 6.14 -12.40 -17.47
N LEU A 45 6.46 -13.43 -18.25
CA LEU A 45 7.20 -14.60 -17.77
C LEU A 45 8.71 -14.35 -17.86
N GLU A 46 9.49 -14.95 -16.96
CA GLU A 46 10.93 -15.07 -17.19
C GLU A 46 11.19 -15.97 -18.41
N ALA A 47 12.24 -15.69 -19.20
CA ALA A 47 12.51 -16.44 -20.43
C ALA A 47 12.72 -17.95 -20.21
N SER A 48 13.27 -18.36 -19.05
CA SER A 48 13.40 -19.77 -18.65
C SER A 48 12.02 -20.41 -18.40
N VAL A 49 11.14 -19.72 -17.67
CA VAL A 49 9.78 -20.17 -17.37
C VAL A 49 8.92 -20.21 -18.63
N TYR A 50 9.02 -19.20 -19.49
CA TYR A 50 8.30 -19.13 -20.76
C TYR A 50 8.53 -20.38 -21.61
N ARG A 51 9.80 -20.81 -21.80
CA ARG A 51 10.16 -22.00 -22.59
C ARG A 51 9.44 -23.27 -22.12
N GLU A 52 9.26 -23.39 -20.81
CA GLU A 52 8.61 -24.53 -20.18
C GLU A 52 7.08 -24.42 -20.24
N VAL A 53 6.53 -23.23 -19.99
CA VAL A 53 5.09 -22.96 -19.99
C VAL A 53 4.50 -23.22 -21.37
N VAL A 54 5.17 -22.81 -22.45
CA VAL A 54 4.66 -23.03 -23.81
C VAL A 54 4.66 -24.50 -24.23
N GLN A 55 5.47 -25.35 -23.58
CA GLN A 55 5.50 -26.79 -23.85
C GLN A 55 4.45 -27.58 -23.06
N LEU A 56 3.73 -26.95 -22.13
CA LEU A 56 2.73 -27.65 -21.32
C LEU A 56 1.63 -28.26 -22.19
N PRO A 57 1.06 -29.42 -21.80
CA PRO A 57 0.03 -30.12 -22.56
C PRO A 57 -1.35 -29.47 -22.38
N VAL A 58 -1.44 -28.18 -22.69
CA VAL A 58 -2.66 -27.37 -22.62
C VAL A 58 -3.10 -26.95 -24.03
N ALA A 59 -4.38 -26.62 -24.17
CA ALA A 59 -4.98 -26.24 -25.45
C ALA A 59 -4.82 -24.74 -25.77
N ALA A 60 -4.66 -23.91 -24.74
CA ALA A 60 -4.45 -22.48 -24.88
C ALA A 60 -3.58 -21.94 -23.73
N ILE A 61 -2.85 -20.87 -24.03
CA ILE A 61 -2.04 -20.13 -23.06
C ILE A 61 -2.40 -18.66 -23.24
N SER A 62 -2.91 -18.05 -22.18
CA SER A 62 -3.26 -16.63 -22.12
C SER A 62 -2.19 -15.89 -21.33
N LEU A 63 -1.60 -14.85 -21.93
CA LEU A 63 -0.49 -14.09 -21.39
C LEU A 63 -0.85 -12.60 -21.32
N ASP A 64 -0.34 -11.92 -20.29
CA ASP A 64 -0.40 -10.48 -20.14
C ASP A 64 0.64 -9.80 -21.05
N PHE A 65 0.20 -8.83 -21.85
CA PHE A 65 1.06 -8.00 -22.70
C PHE A 65 1.11 -6.53 -22.25
N CYS A 66 0.33 -6.14 -21.25
CA CYS A 66 0.29 -4.78 -20.73
C CYS A 66 1.28 -4.61 -19.56
N GLY A 67 1.49 -5.66 -18.76
CA GLY A 67 2.31 -5.60 -17.56
C GLY A 67 1.74 -4.62 -16.51
N VAL A 68 2.62 -4.06 -15.68
CA VAL A 68 2.24 -3.11 -14.63
C VAL A 68 2.07 -1.70 -15.23
N PRO A 69 0.89 -1.05 -15.08
CA PRO A 69 0.65 0.27 -15.66
C PRO A 69 1.69 1.31 -15.22
N GLY A 70 2.35 1.93 -16.20
CA GLY A 70 3.36 2.99 -15.98
C GLY A 70 4.66 2.52 -15.32
N ALA A 71 4.92 1.22 -15.24
CA ALA A 71 6.15 0.69 -14.66
C ALA A 71 7.39 1.11 -15.48
N ALA A 72 8.52 1.23 -14.78
CA ALA A 72 9.81 1.57 -15.41
C ALA A 72 10.26 0.52 -16.44
N HIS A 73 9.87 -0.73 -16.23
CA HIS A 73 10.10 -1.82 -17.17
C HIS A 73 8.78 -2.17 -17.87
N GLY A 74 8.78 -2.12 -19.20
CA GLY A 74 7.65 -2.59 -20.01
C GLY A 74 7.47 -4.10 -19.95
N CYS A 75 6.32 -4.58 -20.41
CA CYS A 75 6.01 -6.01 -20.48
C CYS A 75 6.82 -6.70 -21.60
N ALA A 76 7.59 -7.72 -21.24
CA ALA A 76 8.46 -8.43 -22.19
C ALA A 76 7.76 -9.52 -23.01
N THR A 77 6.46 -9.78 -22.80
CA THR A 77 5.75 -10.93 -23.41
C THR A 77 5.83 -10.96 -24.93
N ALA A 78 5.70 -9.81 -25.60
CA ALA A 78 5.82 -9.74 -27.06
C ALA A 78 7.23 -10.13 -27.54
N ALA A 79 8.28 -9.61 -26.87
CA ALA A 79 9.66 -9.93 -27.17
C ALA A 79 9.96 -11.43 -26.96
N LEU A 80 9.40 -12.05 -25.92
CA LEU A 80 9.55 -13.49 -25.69
C LEU A 80 8.95 -14.33 -26.82
N ILE A 81 7.79 -13.95 -27.34
CA ILE A 81 7.20 -14.61 -28.51
C ILE A 81 8.07 -14.38 -29.74
N ASP A 82 8.62 -13.19 -29.89
CA ASP A 82 9.50 -12.88 -31.02
C ASP A 82 10.78 -13.71 -31.02
N GLU A 83 11.40 -13.90 -29.87
CA GLU A 83 12.67 -14.60 -29.73
C GLU A 83 12.50 -16.13 -29.64
N LEU A 84 11.49 -16.60 -28.91
CA LEU A 84 11.34 -18.00 -28.53
C LEU A 84 10.19 -18.71 -29.25
N GLY A 85 9.36 -17.97 -29.97
CA GLY A 85 8.21 -18.48 -30.71
C GLY A 85 7.03 -18.85 -29.82
N PHE A 86 5.93 -19.27 -30.48
CA PHE A 86 4.73 -19.79 -29.82
C PHE A 86 4.27 -21.09 -30.53
N PRO A 87 3.78 -22.11 -29.81
CA PRO A 87 3.40 -23.38 -30.42
C PRO A 87 2.17 -23.27 -31.35
N LYS A 88 2.29 -23.84 -32.56
CA LYS A 88 1.23 -23.81 -33.59
C LYS A 88 -0.01 -24.63 -33.20
N ASP A 89 0.13 -25.61 -32.33
CA ASP A 89 -0.94 -26.47 -31.83
C ASP A 89 -1.79 -25.80 -30.74
N LYS A 90 -1.41 -24.61 -30.25
CA LYS A 90 -2.04 -23.94 -29.12
C LYS A 90 -2.70 -22.64 -29.53
N ARG A 91 -3.73 -22.23 -28.79
CA ARG A 91 -4.30 -20.88 -28.91
C ARG A 91 -3.57 -19.90 -28.02
N LEU A 92 -3.20 -18.74 -28.56
CA LEU A 92 -2.71 -17.61 -27.78
C LEU A 92 -3.90 -16.79 -27.27
N GLY A 93 -4.04 -16.66 -25.95
CA GLY A 93 -4.83 -15.60 -25.35
C GLY A 93 -3.98 -14.34 -25.25
N ALA A 94 -4.25 -13.35 -26.09
CA ALA A 94 -3.54 -12.08 -26.12
C ALA A 94 -4.20 -11.10 -25.14
N GLY A 95 -3.68 -11.03 -23.91
CA GLY A 95 -4.11 -10.08 -22.88
C GLY A 95 -3.62 -8.66 -23.17
N ILE A 96 -4.27 -7.98 -24.12
CA ILE A 96 -3.84 -6.71 -24.71
C ILE A 96 -4.71 -5.51 -24.31
N ILE A 97 -5.86 -5.75 -23.68
CA ILE A 97 -6.69 -4.69 -23.07
C ILE A 97 -6.38 -4.60 -21.57
N ASP A 98 -5.86 -3.47 -21.12
CA ASP A 98 -5.36 -3.36 -19.74
C ASP A 98 -6.48 -3.44 -18.70
N GLY A 99 -6.48 -4.53 -17.91
CA GLY A 99 -7.46 -4.77 -16.85
C GLY A 99 -7.15 -4.10 -15.50
N ARG A 100 -6.04 -3.35 -15.38
CA ARG A 100 -5.66 -2.62 -14.14
C ARG A 100 -5.63 -1.10 -14.30
N SER A 101 -5.94 -0.61 -15.49
CA SER A 101 -5.95 0.82 -15.77
C SER A 101 -7.29 1.23 -16.35
N ILE A 102 -7.79 2.38 -15.94
CA ILE A 102 -9.05 2.94 -16.41
C ILE A 102 -8.94 3.75 -17.70
N TRP A 103 -7.75 3.88 -18.29
CA TRP A 103 -7.59 4.61 -19.54
C TRP A 103 -8.08 3.76 -20.72
N ARG A 104 -8.74 4.42 -21.66
CA ARG A 104 -9.14 3.86 -22.96
C ARG A 104 -7.89 3.43 -23.75
N ASP A 105 -8.01 2.38 -24.56
CA ASP A 105 -6.95 2.00 -25.50
C ASP A 105 -6.69 3.13 -26.51
N ASP A 106 -5.41 3.43 -26.74
CA ASP A 106 -4.93 4.49 -27.64
C ASP A 106 -4.42 3.93 -28.99
N GLY A 107 -4.87 2.73 -29.35
CA GLY A 107 -4.44 1.98 -30.53
C GLY A 107 -3.21 1.10 -30.29
N THR A 108 -2.64 1.08 -29.09
CA THR A 108 -1.55 0.17 -28.72
C THR A 108 -1.97 -1.30 -28.83
N ALA A 109 -3.18 -1.66 -28.41
CA ALA A 109 -3.70 -3.02 -28.54
C ALA A 109 -3.82 -3.47 -30.01
N SER A 110 -4.32 -2.61 -30.91
CA SER A 110 -4.46 -2.94 -32.33
C SER A 110 -3.11 -3.13 -33.04
N LYS A 111 -2.13 -2.26 -32.72
CA LYS A 111 -0.75 -2.39 -33.23
C LYS A 111 -0.12 -3.70 -32.78
N LEU A 112 -0.27 -4.04 -31.50
CA LEU A 112 0.26 -5.28 -30.95
C LEU A 112 -0.42 -6.52 -31.55
N LEU A 113 -1.74 -6.51 -31.72
CA LEU A 113 -2.47 -7.61 -32.35
C LEU A 113 -2.02 -7.84 -33.80
N THR A 114 -1.81 -6.76 -34.55
CA THR A 114 -1.26 -6.82 -35.92
C THR A 114 0.14 -7.42 -35.93
N ALA A 115 1.03 -6.98 -35.02
CA ALA A 115 2.38 -7.52 -34.89
C ALA A 115 2.36 -9.03 -34.56
N LEU A 116 1.52 -9.45 -33.62
CA LEU A 116 1.36 -10.86 -33.24
C LEU A 116 0.86 -11.72 -34.42
N ARG A 117 -0.12 -11.23 -35.18
CA ARG A 117 -0.62 -11.92 -36.39
C ARG A 117 0.46 -12.05 -37.45
N ALA A 118 1.25 -10.99 -37.68
CA ALA A 118 2.36 -11.00 -38.62
C ALA A 118 3.45 -12.00 -38.18
N LYS A 119 3.75 -12.06 -36.89
CA LYS A 119 4.77 -12.95 -36.33
C LYS A 119 4.37 -14.42 -36.34
N LEU A 120 3.16 -14.73 -35.91
CA LEU A 120 2.70 -16.11 -35.70
C LEU A 120 2.07 -16.73 -36.96
N GLY A 121 1.70 -15.90 -37.94
CA GLY A 121 1.03 -16.31 -39.17
C GLY A 121 -0.49 -16.40 -39.02
N ALA A 122 -1.18 -16.35 -40.15
CA ALA A 122 -2.65 -16.29 -40.21
C ALA A 122 -3.35 -17.52 -39.62
N ASP A 123 -2.70 -18.68 -39.64
CA ASP A 123 -3.27 -19.94 -39.14
C ASP A 123 -3.17 -20.07 -37.61
N GLN A 124 -2.41 -19.22 -36.93
CA GLN A 124 -2.30 -19.27 -35.47
C GLN A 124 -3.62 -18.78 -34.84
N PRO A 125 -4.30 -19.60 -34.01
CA PRO A 125 -5.49 -19.15 -33.30
C PRO A 125 -5.11 -18.15 -32.20
N ILE A 126 -5.54 -16.90 -32.36
CA ILE A 126 -5.39 -15.84 -31.35
C ILE A 126 -6.78 -15.44 -30.82
N SER A 127 -6.87 -15.22 -29.51
CA SER A 127 -8.06 -14.66 -28.86
C SER A 127 -7.67 -13.36 -28.16
N VAL A 128 -8.36 -12.26 -28.49
CA VAL A 128 -8.22 -10.97 -27.78
C VAL A 128 -8.81 -11.11 -26.38
N GLN A 129 -8.05 -10.69 -25.38
CA GLN A 129 -8.41 -10.77 -23.97
C GLN A 129 -7.95 -9.52 -23.22
N SER A 130 -8.45 -9.35 -22.00
CA SER A 130 -7.89 -8.39 -21.06
C SER A 130 -6.60 -8.94 -20.45
N SER A 131 -5.65 -8.07 -20.13
CA SER A 131 -4.36 -8.44 -19.53
C SER A 131 -4.51 -9.17 -18.20
N THR A 132 -5.54 -8.82 -17.44
CA THR A 132 -5.91 -9.40 -16.15
C THR A 132 -7.44 -9.48 -16.06
N THR A 133 -7.97 -9.99 -14.95
CA THR A 133 -9.39 -9.84 -14.62
C THR A 133 -9.79 -8.36 -14.52
N LEU A 134 -10.97 -8.00 -15.02
CA LEU A 134 -11.51 -6.63 -14.96
C LEU A 134 -12.03 -6.23 -13.56
N GLN A 135 -11.89 -7.08 -12.55
CA GLN A 135 -12.28 -6.74 -11.16
C GLN A 135 -11.49 -5.55 -10.58
N HIS A 136 -10.35 -5.21 -11.19
CA HIS A 136 -9.44 -4.15 -10.73
C HIS A 136 -9.78 -2.77 -11.28
N VAL A 137 -10.78 -2.67 -12.15
CA VAL A 137 -11.31 -1.39 -12.65
C VAL A 137 -12.78 -1.25 -12.25
N PRO A 138 -13.32 -0.03 -12.21
CA PRO A 138 -14.73 0.14 -11.90
C PRO A 138 -15.63 -0.45 -13.00
N TYR A 139 -16.93 -0.51 -12.73
CA TYR A 139 -17.86 -1.22 -13.59
C TYR A 139 -18.16 -0.49 -14.92
N ASP A 140 -18.61 0.77 -14.85
CA ASP A 140 -19.10 1.53 -16.00
C ASP A 140 -18.81 3.02 -15.83
N VAL A 141 -18.27 3.67 -16.86
CA VAL A 141 -17.96 5.11 -16.85
C VAL A 141 -19.20 5.98 -17.10
N THR A 142 -20.25 5.45 -17.71
CA THR A 142 -21.45 6.21 -18.11
C THR A 142 -22.11 7.01 -16.97
N PRO A 143 -22.16 6.51 -15.72
CA PRO A 143 -22.72 7.26 -14.59
C PRO A 143 -21.85 8.42 -14.08
N GLU A 144 -20.61 8.60 -14.57
CA GLU A 144 -19.66 9.60 -14.08
C GLU A 144 -19.95 11.00 -14.62
N THR A 145 -21.08 11.57 -14.21
CA THR A 145 -21.56 12.89 -14.71
C THR A 145 -20.84 14.09 -14.09
N GLY A 146 -20.17 13.91 -12.95
CA GLY A 146 -19.41 14.96 -12.28
C GLY A 146 -17.99 15.20 -12.84
N LEU A 147 -17.52 14.34 -13.75
CA LEU A 147 -16.21 14.49 -14.39
C LEU A 147 -16.32 15.34 -15.68
N PRO A 148 -15.28 16.11 -16.05
CA PRO A 148 -15.26 16.82 -17.32
C PRO A 148 -15.39 15.87 -18.51
N ALA A 149 -16.19 16.26 -19.51
CA ALA A 149 -16.48 15.44 -20.68
C ALA A 149 -15.22 14.96 -21.42
N ASP A 150 -14.18 15.82 -21.48
CA ASP A 150 -12.88 15.48 -22.06
C ASP A 150 -12.11 14.43 -21.24
N LEU A 151 -12.27 14.37 -19.91
CA LEU A 151 -11.72 13.27 -19.13
C LEU A 151 -12.52 11.99 -19.34
N VAL A 152 -13.86 12.06 -19.28
CA VAL A 152 -14.74 10.89 -19.48
C VAL A 152 -14.50 10.21 -20.82
N SER A 153 -14.28 10.97 -21.90
CA SER A 153 -14.00 10.41 -23.24
C SER A 153 -12.71 9.56 -23.28
N ARG A 154 -11.77 9.84 -22.38
CA ARG A 154 -10.46 9.17 -22.27
C ARG A 154 -10.47 7.96 -21.32
N LEU A 155 -11.58 7.74 -20.61
CA LEU A 155 -11.74 6.64 -19.68
C LEU A 155 -12.45 5.44 -20.34
N ALA A 156 -12.07 4.24 -19.90
CA ALA A 156 -12.71 2.97 -20.19
C ALA A 156 -12.71 2.12 -18.91
N PHE A 157 -13.89 1.88 -18.34
CA PHE A 157 -14.09 0.98 -17.20
C PHE A 157 -14.38 -0.44 -17.70
N ALA A 158 -14.83 -1.36 -16.84
CA ALA A 158 -14.99 -2.76 -17.22
C ALA A 158 -15.90 -2.96 -18.45
N LEU A 159 -17.06 -2.29 -18.50
CA LEU A 159 -17.96 -2.38 -19.67
C LEU A 159 -17.31 -1.88 -20.97
N GLN A 160 -16.68 -0.70 -20.93
CA GLN A 160 -16.02 -0.14 -22.11
C GLN A 160 -14.83 -1.01 -22.56
N LYS A 161 -14.11 -1.65 -21.62
CA LYS A 161 -13.04 -2.60 -21.96
C LYS A 161 -13.55 -3.86 -22.63
N LEU A 162 -14.74 -4.33 -22.26
CA LEU A 162 -15.39 -5.43 -22.98
C LEU A 162 -15.72 -5.03 -24.42
N GLU A 163 -16.20 -3.80 -24.63
CA GLU A 163 -16.47 -3.24 -25.97
C GLU A 163 -15.18 -3.12 -26.80
N GLU A 164 -14.09 -2.63 -26.21
CA GLU A 164 -12.77 -2.57 -26.86
C GLU A 164 -12.32 -3.96 -27.32
N MET A 165 -12.44 -4.98 -26.46
CA MET A 165 -12.07 -6.36 -26.82
C MET A 165 -12.92 -6.92 -27.96
N VAL A 166 -14.25 -6.74 -27.92
CA VAL A 166 -15.16 -7.22 -28.96
C VAL A 166 -14.88 -6.53 -30.29
N THR A 167 -14.62 -5.22 -30.26
CA THR A 167 -14.29 -4.41 -31.44
C THR A 167 -12.99 -4.89 -32.07
N LEU A 168 -11.92 -5.07 -31.29
CA LEU A 168 -10.63 -5.58 -31.77
C LEU A 168 -10.70 -7.03 -32.28
N ALA A 169 -11.53 -7.88 -31.66
CA ALA A 169 -11.71 -9.26 -32.08
C ALA A 169 -12.48 -9.36 -33.42
N SER A 170 -13.41 -8.43 -33.65
CA SER A 170 -14.27 -8.42 -34.84
C SER A 170 -13.64 -7.68 -36.02
N SER A 171 -12.78 -6.69 -35.78
CA SER A 171 -12.07 -5.98 -36.82
C SER A 171 -10.92 -6.82 -37.39
N SER A 172 -10.62 -6.64 -38.68
CA SER A 172 -9.42 -7.22 -39.31
C SER A 172 -8.10 -6.64 -38.76
N GLY A 173 -8.15 -5.84 -37.68
CA GLY A 173 -7.00 -5.17 -37.05
C GLY A 173 -6.73 -3.75 -37.58
N ALA A 174 -7.61 -3.20 -38.42
CA ALA A 174 -7.37 -1.93 -39.14
C ALA A 174 -8.03 -0.68 -38.52
N GLU A 175 -9.10 -0.83 -37.73
CA GLU A 175 -9.73 0.32 -37.05
C GLU A 175 -9.09 0.50 -35.67
N ALA A 176 -8.00 1.25 -35.63
CA ALA A 176 -7.41 1.70 -34.38
C ALA A 176 -8.39 2.63 -33.66
N ALA A 177 -8.53 2.47 -32.34
CA ALA A 177 -9.08 3.55 -31.52
C ALA A 177 -8.26 4.82 -31.81
N ALA A 178 -8.93 5.95 -32.00
CA ALA A 178 -8.23 7.22 -32.16
C ALA A 178 -7.27 7.35 -30.97
N PRO A 179 -5.97 7.62 -31.19
CA PRO A 179 -5.04 7.82 -30.10
C PRO A 179 -5.65 8.85 -29.16
N LEU A 180 -5.62 8.56 -27.86
CA LEU A 180 -5.99 9.54 -26.85
C LEU A 180 -5.29 10.84 -27.25
N ALA A 181 -6.06 11.90 -27.53
CA ALA A 181 -5.49 13.23 -27.67
C ALA A 181 -4.59 13.44 -26.45
N SER A 182 -3.38 13.96 -26.66
CA SER A 182 -2.37 14.07 -25.61
C SER A 182 -3.02 14.52 -24.30
N PHE A 183 -2.62 13.92 -23.17
CA PHE A 183 -3.20 14.21 -21.85
C PHE A 183 -3.32 15.74 -21.60
N GLY A 184 -2.50 16.55 -22.28
CA GLY A 184 -2.33 17.99 -22.12
C GLY A 184 -3.37 18.97 -22.61
N ALA A 185 -4.50 18.57 -23.23
CA ALA A 185 -5.49 19.59 -23.64
C ALA A 185 -6.47 20.01 -22.52
N GLY A 186 -6.74 19.17 -21.51
CA GLY A 186 -7.89 19.35 -20.61
C GLY A 186 -7.63 19.41 -19.10
N TYR A 187 -6.40 19.18 -18.63
CA TYR A 187 -6.07 19.12 -17.20
C TYR A 187 -4.66 19.65 -16.86
N GLY A 188 -4.13 20.55 -17.69
CA GLY A 188 -2.80 21.16 -17.48
C GLY A 188 -1.61 20.18 -17.60
N ALA A 189 -1.82 19.00 -18.18
CA ALA A 189 -0.81 17.96 -18.25
C ALA A 189 0.27 18.30 -19.29
N SER A 190 1.53 18.31 -18.87
CA SER A 190 2.69 18.36 -19.76
C SER A 190 3.30 16.97 -19.90
N GLU A 191 3.98 16.72 -21.03
CA GLU A 191 4.96 15.62 -21.15
C GLU A 191 6.29 15.99 -20.48
N SER A 192 6.43 17.22 -19.94
CA SER A 192 7.63 17.69 -19.28
C SER A 192 7.83 17.01 -17.93
N THR A 193 8.99 16.36 -17.79
CA THR A 193 9.46 15.84 -16.51
C THR A 193 10.17 16.95 -15.73
N THR A 194 9.72 17.21 -14.50
CA THR A 194 10.40 18.17 -13.62
C THR A 194 11.80 17.63 -13.28
N THR A 195 12.84 18.32 -13.73
CA THR A 195 14.21 18.00 -13.30
C THR A 195 14.40 18.53 -11.89
N VAL A 196 14.52 17.61 -10.92
CA VAL A 196 14.73 17.92 -9.50
C VAL A 196 16.23 17.89 -9.19
N PRO A 197 16.81 18.98 -8.66
CA PRO A 197 18.22 19.00 -8.26
C PRO A 197 18.54 17.94 -7.19
N GLU A 198 19.70 17.28 -7.30
CA GLU A 198 20.06 16.16 -6.41
C GLU A 198 20.08 16.55 -4.92
N ALA A 199 20.45 17.80 -4.62
CA ALA A 199 20.45 18.34 -3.27
C ALA A 199 19.06 18.33 -2.60
N MET A 200 17.96 18.33 -3.37
CA MET A 200 16.60 18.33 -2.81
C MET A 200 16.18 16.99 -2.20
N TYR A 201 16.92 15.90 -2.47
CA TYR A 201 16.64 14.57 -1.91
C TYR A 201 17.32 14.34 -0.56
N SER A 202 18.15 15.26 -0.06
CA SER A 202 18.91 15.04 1.18
C SER A 202 18.54 16.05 2.24
N ARG A 203 18.38 15.58 3.48
CA ARG A 203 18.33 16.47 4.66
C ARG A 203 19.66 17.23 4.76
N SER A 204 19.63 18.42 5.35
CA SER A 204 20.81 19.29 5.44
C SER A 204 21.91 18.77 6.38
N GLU A 205 21.59 17.84 7.28
CA GLU A 205 22.48 17.30 8.32
C GLU A 205 22.27 15.80 8.49
N SER A 206 23.27 15.10 9.05
CA SER A 206 23.17 13.67 9.40
C SER A 206 22.15 13.45 10.52
N TYR A 207 21.63 12.23 10.63
CA TYR A 207 20.69 11.87 11.67
C TYR A 207 21.18 12.21 13.08
N GLU A 208 22.45 11.95 13.39
CA GLU A 208 23.04 12.20 14.71
C GLU A 208 23.01 13.69 15.07
N ALA A 209 23.32 14.55 14.11
CA ALA A 209 23.27 16.00 14.27
C ALA A 209 21.82 16.52 14.41
N ARG A 210 20.89 15.97 13.61
CA ARG A 210 19.46 16.30 13.67
C ARG A 210 18.84 15.88 15.01
N ARG A 211 19.10 14.65 15.47
CA ARG A 211 18.55 14.12 16.72
C ARG A 211 18.86 15.01 17.92
N GLY A 212 20.05 15.62 17.98
CA GLY A 212 20.42 16.56 19.03
C GLY A 212 19.67 17.90 19.01
N LYS A 213 18.96 18.21 17.92
CA LYS A 213 18.16 19.44 17.73
C LYS A 213 16.64 19.18 17.79
N GLN A 214 16.24 17.92 17.77
CA GLN A 214 14.84 17.48 17.79
C GLN A 214 14.29 17.44 19.22
N PRO A 215 12.95 17.39 19.37
CA PRO A 215 12.31 17.18 20.67
C PRO A 215 12.89 15.96 21.40
N THR A 216 13.30 16.16 22.65
CA THR A 216 13.90 15.12 23.49
C THR A 216 12.89 14.63 24.51
N PHE A 217 12.81 13.31 24.71
CA PHE A 217 11.89 12.68 25.64
C PHE A 217 12.64 11.76 26.61
N ALA A 218 11.97 11.39 27.70
CA ALA A 218 12.43 10.29 28.53
C ALA A 218 12.35 8.97 27.75
N PRO A 219 13.15 7.94 28.11
CA PRO A 219 13.08 6.62 27.48
C PRO A 219 11.66 6.07 27.39
N PHE A 220 11.38 5.34 26.31
CA PHE A 220 10.02 4.87 25.98
C PHE A 220 8.99 6.00 25.83
N PRO A 221 9.22 7.03 24.98
CA PRO A 221 8.19 8.01 24.69
C PRO A 221 6.96 7.34 24.10
N THR A 222 5.79 7.76 24.57
CA THR A 222 4.48 7.23 24.16
C THR A 222 3.85 8.09 23.09
N THR A 223 3.27 7.46 22.07
CA THR A 223 2.47 8.13 21.03
C THR A 223 1.40 7.20 20.48
N THR A 224 0.58 7.70 19.56
CA THR A 224 -0.34 6.90 18.73
C THR A 224 -0.02 7.13 17.26
N ILE A 225 -0.38 6.21 16.38
CA ILE A 225 0.04 6.28 14.96
C ILE A 225 -0.64 7.43 14.20
N GLY A 226 -1.93 7.68 14.42
CA GLY A 226 -2.68 8.70 13.69
C GLY A 226 -4.16 8.68 14.05
N SER A 227 -4.99 8.19 13.13
CA SER A 227 -6.45 8.21 13.28
C SER A 227 -7.00 7.64 14.61
N PHE A 228 -8.02 8.30 15.15
CA PHE A 228 -8.82 7.84 16.29
C PHE A 228 -10.19 7.29 15.87
N PRO A 229 -10.95 6.62 16.77
CA PRO A 229 -12.27 6.05 16.48
C PRO A 229 -13.21 7.02 15.75
N GLN A 230 -13.62 6.65 14.53
CA GLN A 230 -14.52 7.47 13.73
C GLN A 230 -15.96 7.22 14.15
N THR A 231 -16.51 8.02 15.06
CA THR A 231 -17.86 7.84 15.62
C THR A 231 -18.97 8.04 14.56
N ALA A 232 -20.20 7.61 14.89
CA ALA A 232 -21.36 7.87 14.03
C ALA A 232 -21.61 9.38 13.84
N ALA A 233 -21.32 10.20 14.86
CA ALA A 233 -21.44 11.65 14.79
C ALA A 233 -20.46 12.27 13.78
N ILE A 234 -19.17 11.86 13.83
CA ILE A 234 -18.15 12.30 12.87
C ILE A 234 -18.54 11.93 11.44
N ARG A 235 -18.95 10.67 11.21
CA ARG A 235 -19.40 10.20 9.88
C ARG A 235 -20.61 10.98 9.39
N ARG A 236 -21.58 11.26 10.26
CA ARG A 236 -22.78 12.05 9.93
C ARG A 236 -22.43 13.49 9.59
N ALA A 237 -21.56 14.15 10.35
CA ALA A 237 -21.13 15.53 10.10
C ALA A 237 -20.47 15.65 8.71
N ARG A 238 -19.56 14.73 8.38
CA ARG A 238 -18.93 14.67 7.05
C ARG A 238 -19.93 14.44 5.92
N LEU A 239 -20.88 13.53 6.11
CA LEU A 239 -21.93 13.28 5.11
C LEU A 239 -22.81 14.52 4.91
N GLN A 240 -23.19 15.21 5.98
CA GLN A 240 -24.00 16.42 5.90
C GLN A 240 -23.24 17.55 5.21
N TYR A 241 -21.95 17.73 5.51
CA TYR A 241 -21.08 18.69 4.84
C TYR A 241 -20.92 18.38 3.34
N LYS A 242 -20.57 17.13 2.98
CA LYS A 242 -20.47 16.69 1.57
C LYS A 242 -21.76 16.90 0.77
N ARG A 243 -22.93 16.89 1.43
CA ARG A 243 -24.26 17.12 0.82
C ARG A 243 -24.72 18.59 0.85
N GLY A 244 -23.89 19.51 1.36
CA GLY A 244 -24.26 20.92 1.53
C GLY A 244 -25.32 21.19 2.62
N ALA A 245 -25.67 20.19 3.43
CA ALA A 245 -26.66 20.30 4.51
C ALA A 245 -26.08 20.85 5.82
N LEU A 246 -24.76 21.00 5.90
CA LEU A 246 -24.04 21.61 7.02
C LEU A 246 -23.08 22.66 6.44
N SER A 247 -23.11 23.89 6.95
CA SER A 247 -22.17 24.93 6.50
C SER A 247 -20.74 24.55 6.89
N GLU A 248 -19.76 25.08 6.16
CA GLU A 248 -18.35 24.86 6.43
C GLU A 248 -17.96 25.29 7.85
N GLU A 249 -18.43 26.44 8.31
CA GLU A 249 -18.22 26.94 9.68
C GLU A 249 -18.69 25.92 10.73
N ARG A 250 -19.94 25.45 10.61
CA ARG A 250 -20.50 24.45 11.55
C ARG A 250 -19.83 23.09 11.43
N TYR A 251 -19.35 22.72 10.25
CA TYR A 251 -18.56 21.52 10.08
C TYR A 251 -17.21 21.64 10.80
N ARG A 252 -16.48 22.74 10.59
CA ARG A 252 -15.20 23.02 11.26
C ARG A 252 -15.35 23.09 12.77
N GLU A 253 -16.41 23.69 13.30
CA GLU A 253 -16.71 23.68 14.75
C GLU A 253 -16.84 22.25 15.30
N ARG A 254 -17.59 21.38 14.61
CA ARG A 254 -17.78 19.98 15.04
C ARG A 254 -16.49 19.18 14.97
N ILE A 255 -15.73 19.33 13.90
CA ILE A 255 -14.41 18.70 13.75
C ILE A 255 -13.45 19.19 14.84
N GLY A 256 -13.45 20.49 15.12
CA GLY A 256 -12.63 21.09 16.18
C GLY A 256 -12.98 20.57 17.56
N ALA A 257 -14.27 20.35 17.86
CA ALA A 257 -14.69 19.74 19.12
C ALA A 257 -14.17 18.29 19.28
N GLU A 258 -14.16 17.51 18.20
CA GLU A 258 -13.62 16.15 18.19
C GLU A 258 -12.09 16.15 18.36
N ILE A 259 -11.39 17.08 17.71
CA ILE A 259 -9.95 17.31 17.91
C ILE A 259 -9.67 17.64 19.38
N GLY A 260 -10.44 18.58 19.96
CA GLY A 260 -10.28 18.96 21.36
C GLY A 260 -10.51 17.81 22.34
N TYR A 261 -11.49 16.94 22.06
CA TYR A 261 -11.71 15.73 22.84
C TYR A 261 -10.51 14.78 22.77
N VAL A 262 -9.99 14.52 21.56
CA VAL A 262 -8.83 13.64 21.33
C VAL A 262 -7.56 14.18 22.03
N ILE A 263 -7.31 15.50 21.94
CA ILE A 263 -6.18 16.13 22.63
C ILE A 263 -6.32 16.02 24.15
N GLY A 264 -7.47 16.40 24.69
CA GLY A 264 -7.71 16.34 26.14
C GLY A 264 -7.60 14.92 26.71
N VAL A 265 -8.06 13.90 25.99
CA VAL A 265 -7.89 12.49 26.39
C VAL A 265 -6.42 12.11 26.44
N GLN A 266 -5.64 12.43 25.41
CA GLN A 266 -4.23 12.07 25.36
C GLN A 266 -3.41 12.79 26.43
N GLU A 267 -3.69 14.07 26.70
CA GLU A 267 -3.07 14.81 27.80
C GLU A 267 -3.39 14.21 29.16
N ALA A 268 -4.67 13.88 29.40
CA ALA A 268 -5.12 13.28 30.66
C ALA A 268 -4.49 11.89 30.90
N LEU A 269 -4.22 11.15 29.83
CA LEU A 269 -3.52 9.86 29.90
C LEU A 269 -2.00 10.02 30.01
N GLY A 270 -1.44 11.20 29.73
CA GLY A 270 -0.01 11.45 29.81
C GLY A 270 0.80 11.03 28.59
N VAL A 271 0.19 10.92 27.41
CA VAL A 271 0.87 10.56 26.15
C VAL A 271 1.91 11.62 25.76
N ASP A 272 3.15 11.23 25.47
CA ASP A 272 4.27 12.17 25.27
C ASP A 272 4.17 12.97 23.96
N VAL A 273 3.77 12.33 22.86
CA VAL A 273 3.58 12.95 21.54
C VAL A 273 2.17 12.68 21.01
N LEU A 274 1.42 13.74 20.72
CA LEU A 274 -0.01 13.66 20.45
C LEU A 274 -0.32 13.65 18.94
N VAL A 275 -1.55 13.25 18.62
CA VAL A 275 -2.15 13.40 17.28
C VAL A 275 -3.51 14.08 17.39
N HIS A 276 -3.98 14.74 16.33
CA HIS A 276 -5.31 15.36 16.31
C HIS A 276 -6.46 14.36 16.07
N GLY A 277 -6.12 13.12 15.66
CA GLY A 277 -7.06 12.02 15.52
C GLY A 277 -7.76 11.90 14.15
N GLU A 278 -7.47 12.81 13.22
CA GLU A 278 -7.97 12.80 11.84
C GLU A 278 -9.51 12.67 11.68
N PRO A 279 -10.36 13.34 12.50
CA PRO A 279 -11.82 13.27 12.37
C PRO A 279 -12.33 13.77 11.01
N GLU A 280 -11.60 14.66 10.36
CA GLU A 280 -11.90 15.23 9.05
C GLU A 280 -11.68 14.25 7.88
N ARG A 281 -10.88 13.18 8.07
CA ARG A 281 -10.40 12.31 6.97
C ARG A 281 -11.17 11.00 6.85
N SER A 282 -11.75 10.73 5.68
CA SER A 282 -12.43 9.44 5.37
C SER A 282 -11.49 8.39 4.86
N ASP A 283 -10.52 8.82 4.09
CA ASP A 283 -9.52 7.99 3.45
C ASP A 283 -8.26 8.86 3.31
N MET A 284 -7.10 8.23 3.49
CA MET A 284 -5.85 8.95 3.56
C MET A 284 -5.44 9.51 2.20
N VAL A 285 -5.82 8.88 1.09
CA VAL A 285 -5.51 9.35 -0.26
C VAL A 285 -6.59 10.28 -0.79
N GLU A 286 -7.88 9.96 -0.56
CA GLU A 286 -9.00 10.84 -0.97
C GLU A 286 -8.86 12.25 -0.38
N TYR A 287 -8.46 12.36 0.89
CA TYR A 287 -8.37 13.64 1.59
C TYR A 287 -7.37 14.61 0.96
N PHE A 288 -6.18 14.10 0.57
CA PHE A 288 -5.14 14.92 -0.07
C PHE A 288 -5.45 15.14 -1.54
N GLY A 289 -5.87 14.12 -2.28
CA GLY A 289 -6.18 14.28 -3.70
C GLY A 289 -7.25 15.33 -3.96
N LEU A 290 -8.26 15.48 -3.06
CA LEU A 290 -9.29 16.53 -3.17
C LEU A 290 -8.73 17.97 -3.02
N LYS A 291 -7.48 18.13 -2.57
CA LYS A 291 -6.80 19.42 -2.37
C LYS A 291 -5.57 19.59 -3.27
N LEU A 292 -5.35 18.66 -4.19
CA LEU A 292 -4.28 18.70 -5.16
C LEU A 292 -4.86 18.90 -6.55
N ASP A 293 -4.25 19.82 -7.30
CA ASP A 293 -4.51 19.91 -8.73
C ASP A 293 -3.99 18.64 -9.43
N GLY A 294 -4.55 18.33 -10.60
CA GLY A 294 -4.21 17.14 -11.35
C GLY A 294 -4.87 15.85 -10.86
N TYR A 295 -5.59 15.86 -9.74
CA TYR A 295 -6.44 14.76 -9.30
C TYR A 295 -7.89 14.94 -9.76
N ALA A 296 -8.56 13.83 -10.09
CA ALA A 296 -9.99 13.77 -10.37
C ALA A 296 -10.65 12.64 -9.56
N PHE A 297 -11.95 12.79 -9.29
CA PHE A 297 -12.71 11.91 -8.39
C PHE A 297 -13.98 11.44 -9.05
N THR A 298 -14.17 10.13 -9.06
CA THR A 298 -15.39 9.49 -9.54
C THR A 298 -16.51 9.56 -8.50
N GLU A 299 -17.75 9.44 -8.96
CA GLU A 299 -18.93 9.26 -8.13
C GLU A 299 -19.21 7.77 -7.89
N GLN A 300 -19.15 6.95 -8.94
CA GLN A 300 -19.51 5.52 -8.96
C GLN A 300 -18.33 4.59 -9.29
N GLY A 301 -17.11 5.12 -9.37
CA GLY A 301 -15.88 4.39 -9.69
C GLY A 301 -15.38 3.43 -8.60
N TRP A 302 -16.25 2.58 -8.07
CA TRP A 302 -15.93 1.62 -7.00
C TRP A 302 -15.18 0.40 -7.53
N VAL A 303 -14.16 -0.01 -6.79
CA VAL A 303 -13.36 -1.22 -7.02
C VAL A 303 -13.38 -2.09 -5.77
N GLN A 304 -13.59 -3.39 -5.94
CA GLN A 304 -13.58 -4.31 -4.80
C GLN A 304 -12.18 -4.39 -4.20
N SER A 305 -12.06 -4.21 -2.89
CA SER A 305 -10.79 -4.36 -2.17
C SER A 305 -10.73 -5.70 -1.46
N TYR A 306 -11.66 -5.97 -0.53
CA TYR A 306 -11.74 -7.25 0.17
C TYR A 306 -13.14 -7.53 0.71
N GLY A 307 -13.66 -8.74 0.47
CA GLY A 307 -15.02 -9.12 0.88
C GLY A 307 -16.05 -8.16 0.29
N SER A 308 -16.84 -7.51 1.14
CA SER A 308 -17.82 -6.49 0.74
C SER A 308 -17.29 -5.05 0.85
N ARG A 309 -15.99 -4.85 1.14
CA ARG A 309 -15.37 -3.52 1.19
C ARG A 309 -14.90 -3.11 -0.21
N TYR A 310 -15.37 -1.94 -0.63
CA TYR A 310 -14.96 -1.30 -1.88
C TYR A 310 -14.17 -0.03 -1.57
N VAL A 311 -13.29 0.33 -2.49
CA VAL A 311 -12.55 1.59 -2.52
C VAL A 311 -12.95 2.36 -3.76
N ARG A 312 -12.77 3.68 -3.74
CA ARG A 312 -13.01 4.55 -4.89
C ARG A 312 -11.71 5.30 -5.18
N PRO A 313 -10.75 4.66 -5.88
CA PRO A 313 -9.43 5.24 -6.13
C PRO A 313 -9.57 6.57 -6.87
N PRO A 314 -8.82 7.62 -6.48
CA PRO A 314 -8.73 8.83 -7.27
C PRO A 314 -8.06 8.56 -8.62
N ILE A 315 -8.19 9.51 -9.54
CA ILE A 315 -7.54 9.46 -10.86
C ILE A 315 -6.47 10.55 -10.87
N VAL A 316 -5.22 10.20 -11.16
CA VAL A 316 -4.22 11.19 -11.54
C VAL A 316 -4.51 11.56 -12.99
N ALA A 317 -5.14 12.70 -13.21
CA ALA A 317 -5.65 13.15 -14.51
C ALA A 317 -4.74 14.19 -15.19
N GLY A 318 -3.86 14.85 -14.43
CA GLY A 318 -2.96 15.90 -14.93
C GLY A 318 -1.65 15.97 -14.16
N ASP A 319 -0.93 17.08 -14.33
CA ASP A 319 0.26 17.37 -13.53
C ASP A 319 -0.15 17.75 -12.10
N VAL A 320 0.49 17.13 -11.11
CA VAL A 320 0.11 17.33 -9.71
C VAL A 320 0.79 18.56 -9.14
N SER A 321 -0.02 19.45 -8.56
CA SER A 321 0.48 20.60 -7.81
C SER A 321 -0.44 20.94 -6.64
N ARG A 322 0.03 21.80 -5.73
CA ARG A 322 -0.70 22.19 -4.53
C ARG A 322 -0.92 23.71 -4.52
N ALA A 323 -2.18 24.12 -4.58
CA ALA A 323 -2.54 25.54 -4.56
C ALA A 323 -2.54 26.16 -3.16
N ALA A 324 -2.84 25.38 -2.11
CA ALA A 324 -3.01 25.88 -0.74
C ALA A 324 -2.65 24.82 0.32
N PRO A 325 -2.39 25.24 1.58
CA PRO A 325 -2.25 24.33 2.72
C PRO A 325 -3.39 23.35 2.87
N MET A 326 -3.05 22.09 3.15
CA MET A 326 -4.00 20.97 3.14
C MET A 326 -4.44 20.53 4.54
N THR A 327 -3.56 20.65 5.53
CA THR A 327 -3.68 20.05 6.88
C THR A 327 -3.29 21.00 8.01
N VAL A 328 -2.71 22.15 7.67
CA VAL A 328 -2.20 23.14 8.63
C VAL A 328 -3.30 23.65 9.55
N HIS A 329 -4.54 23.76 9.09
CA HIS A 329 -5.65 24.25 9.91
C HIS A 329 -5.95 23.33 11.10
N GLU A 330 -6.15 22.04 10.86
CA GLU A 330 -6.41 21.05 11.91
C GLU A 330 -5.21 20.87 12.83
N TYR A 331 -3.99 20.89 12.28
CA TYR A 331 -2.76 20.86 13.07
C TYR A 331 -2.68 22.07 14.02
N ALA A 332 -2.84 23.29 13.50
CA ALA A 332 -2.72 24.51 14.30
C ALA A 332 -3.77 24.56 15.42
N LEU A 333 -5.00 24.13 15.12
CA LEU A 333 -6.06 24.00 16.12
C LEU A 333 -5.66 23.01 17.23
N ALA A 334 -5.15 21.84 16.87
CA ALA A 334 -4.74 20.83 17.83
C ALA A 334 -3.56 21.27 18.69
N GLN A 335 -2.52 21.85 18.07
CA GLN A 335 -1.33 22.32 18.78
C GLN A 335 -1.65 23.47 19.73
N ALA A 336 -2.61 24.35 19.40
CA ALA A 336 -3.02 25.44 20.28
C ALA A 336 -3.68 24.98 21.59
N LEU A 337 -4.13 23.72 21.67
CA LEU A 337 -4.81 23.16 22.83
C LEU A 337 -3.85 22.50 23.84
N THR A 338 -2.56 22.35 23.51
CA THR A 338 -1.59 21.65 24.36
C THR A 338 -0.19 22.24 24.24
N ALA A 339 0.62 22.07 25.30
CA ALA A 339 2.05 22.36 25.25
C ALA A 339 2.89 21.16 24.74
N ARG A 340 2.29 19.97 24.64
CA ARG A 340 2.97 18.78 24.10
C ARG A 340 3.05 18.87 22.57
N PRO A 341 4.07 18.29 21.93
CA PRO A 341 4.15 18.28 20.47
C PRO A 341 3.01 17.45 19.87
N VAL A 342 2.30 18.02 18.90
CA VAL A 342 1.31 17.34 18.06
C VAL A 342 1.96 16.99 16.72
N LYS A 343 1.70 15.79 16.20
CA LYS A 343 2.22 15.39 14.89
C LYS A 343 1.42 16.00 13.74
N GLY A 344 2.11 16.49 12.72
CA GLY A 344 1.54 16.79 11.41
C GLY A 344 1.41 15.52 10.56
N MET A 345 0.18 15.15 10.18
CA MET A 345 -0.13 13.88 9.50
C MET A 345 -0.24 14.02 7.99
N LEU A 346 0.65 13.35 7.24
CA LEU A 346 0.67 13.30 5.78
C LEU A 346 0.68 11.86 5.24
N THR A 347 0.13 11.67 4.04
CA THR A 347 0.31 10.45 3.25
C THR A 347 1.42 10.66 2.23
N GLY A 348 2.32 9.67 2.13
CA GLY A 348 3.49 9.76 1.26
C GLY A 348 3.15 9.67 -0.23
N PRO A 349 4.06 10.16 -1.09
CA PRO A 349 3.82 10.28 -2.53
C PRO A 349 3.64 8.94 -3.26
N VAL A 350 4.30 7.87 -2.82
CA VAL A 350 4.19 6.54 -3.42
C VAL A 350 2.83 5.94 -3.12
N THR A 351 2.31 6.11 -1.90
CA THR A 351 0.95 5.70 -1.51
C THR A 351 -0.12 6.51 -2.23
N MET A 352 0.04 7.83 -2.29
CA MET A 352 -0.85 8.70 -3.08
C MET A 352 -0.96 8.23 -4.53
N LEU A 353 0.15 7.80 -5.14
CA LEU A 353 0.18 7.28 -6.50
C LEU A 353 -0.39 5.86 -6.61
N ASN A 354 0.06 4.93 -5.77
CA ASN A 354 -0.26 3.50 -5.88
C ASN A 354 -1.73 3.18 -5.55
N TRP A 355 -2.38 3.98 -4.71
CA TRP A 355 -3.80 3.85 -4.38
C TRP A 355 -4.71 4.75 -5.23
N SER A 356 -4.16 5.33 -6.30
CA SER A 356 -4.88 6.04 -7.34
C SER A 356 -4.73 5.31 -8.68
N PHE A 357 -5.52 5.68 -9.68
CA PHE A 357 -5.26 5.31 -11.07
C PHE A 357 -4.24 6.29 -11.66
N PRO A 358 -2.98 5.86 -11.89
CA PRO A 358 -1.94 6.73 -12.42
C PRO A 358 -2.16 6.99 -13.92
N ARG A 359 -1.54 8.06 -14.42
CA ARG A 359 -1.45 8.32 -15.86
C ARG A 359 -0.53 7.30 -16.53
N LYS A 360 -0.71 7.11 -17.84
CA LYS A 360 0.06 6.18 -18.68
C LYS A 360 1.09 6.86 -19.59
N ASP A 361 0.92 8.15 -19.86
CA ASP A 361 1.75 8.92 -20.79
C ASP A 361 3.11 9.28 -20.22
N ILE A 362 3.23 9.37 -18.89
CA ILE A 362 4.49 9.66 -18.21
C ILE A 362 4.86 8.55 -17.19
N PRO A 363 6.15 8.33 -16.91
CA PRO A 363 6.59 7.34 -15.93
C PRO A 363 5.99 7.59 -14.53
N ARG A 364 5.76 6.51 -13.76
CA ARG A 364 5.31 6.60 -12.36
C ARG A 364 6.24 7.46 -11.49
N SER A 365 7.55 7.41 -11.72
CA SER A 365 8.53 8.21 -10.98
C SER A 365 8.28 9.71 -11.15
N ALA A 366 7.95 10.18 -12.36
CA ALA A 366 7.63 11.58 -12.61
C ALA A 366 6.37 12.02 -11.85
N GLN A 367 5.32 11.20 -11.87
CA GLN A 367 4.08 11.45 -11.11
C GLN A 367 4.35 11.48 -9.61
N ALA A 368 5.14 10.53 -9.09
CA ALA A 368 5.52 10.47 -7.68
C ALA A 368 6.32 11.71 -7.25
N PHE A 369 7.21 12.23 -8.11
CA PHE A 369 7.99 13.44 -7.81
C PHE A 369 7.12 14.71 -7.80
N GLN A 370 6.14 14.82 -8.70
CA GLN A 370 5.17 15.92 -8.65
C GLN A 370 4.38 15.92 -7.33
N ILE A 371 3.89 14.74 -6.91
CA ILE A 371 3.21 14.58 -5.62
C ILE A 371 4.16 14.91 -4.46
N ALA A 372 5.41 14.45 -4.53
CA ALA A 372 6.41 14.71 -3.49
C ALA A 372 6.72 16.22 -3.33
N LEU A 373 6.80 16.98 -4.43
CA LEU A 373 6.99 18.43 -4.38
C LEU A 373 5.80 19.15 -3.75
N ALA A 374 4.57 18.71 -4.06
CA ALA A 374 3.36 19.22 -3.41
C ALA A 374 3.37 18.95 -1.89
N LEU A 375 3.75 17.73 -1.48
CA LEU A 375 3.86 17.36 -0.06
C LEU A 375 5.02 18.09 0.63
N ARG A 376 6.13 18.35 -0.07
CA ARG A 376 7.25 19.15 0.46
C ARG A 376 6.81 20.55 0.87
N ALA A 377 5.97 21.19 0.05
CA ALA A 377 5.40 22.49 0.39
C ALA A 377 4.49 22.41 1.63
N GLU A 378 3.74 21.32 1.79
CA GLU A 378 2.92 21.09 2.98
C GLU A 378 3.76 20.88 4.24
N VAL A 379 4.88 20.14 4.16
CA VAL A 379 5.84 19.99 5.27
C VAL A 379 6.37 21.36 5.70
N ALA A 380 6.77 22.20 4.74
CA ALA A 380 7.27 23.54 5.03
C ALA A 380 6.21 24.44 5.70
N ASP A 381 4.94 24.34 5.28
CA ASP A 381 3.86 25.11 5.90
C ASP A 381 3.50 24.60 7.31
N LEU A 382 3.60 23.29 7.56
CA LEU A 382 3.48 22.71 8.90
C LEU A 382 4.60 23.23 9.81
N GLU A 383 5.85 23.26 9.34
CA GLU A 383 6.98 23.85 10.08
C GLU A 383 6.77 25.33 10.37
N ALA A 384 6.28 26.10 9.39
CA ALA A 384 5.95 27.52 9.56
C ALA A 384 4.83 27.73 10.60
N ALA A 385 3.92 26.77 10.76
CA ALA A 385 2.91 26.75 11.81
C ALA A 385 3.43 26.23 13.17
N GLY A 386 4.73 25.93 13.28
CA GLY A 386 5.39 25.48 14.51
C GLY A 386 5.39 23.96 14.72
N CYS A 387 5.10 23.17 13.69
CA CYS A 387 5.10 21.70 13.76
C CYS A 387 6.52 21.15 13.95
N ALA A 388 6.78 20.58 15.13
CA ALA A 388 8.07 20.00 15.46
C ALA A 388 8.22 18.54 14.99
N ILE A 389 7.10 17.83 14.75
CA ILE A 389 7.10 16.41 14.36
C ILE A 389 6.13 16.22 13.20
N VAL A 390 6.62 15.79 12.05
CA VAL A 390 5.79 15.50 10.87
C VAL A 390 5.91 14.02 10.54
N GLN A 391 4.78 13.34 10.41
CA GLN A 391 4.75 11.95 9.98
C GLN A 391 4.26 11.86 8.54
N VAL A 392 4.99 11.10 7.73
CA VAL A 392 4.65 10.81 6.34
C VAL A 392 4.56 9.29 6.18
N ASP A 393 3.36 8.78 5.97
CA ASP A 393 3.10 7.33 5.95
C ASP A 393 3.19 6.75 4.54
N GLU A 394 3.91 5.63 4.40
CA GLU A 394 4.12 4.95 3.12
C GLU A 394 3.79 3.45 3.12
N PRO A 395 2.54 3.06 3.45
CA PRO A 395 2.15 1.64 3.40
C PRO A 395 2.33 1.03 2.00
N ALA A 396 2.14 1.82 0.93
CA ALA A 396 2.24 1.31 -0.43
C ALA A 396 3.67 1.16 -0.95
N LEU A 397 4.70 1.53 -0.16
CA LEU A 397 6.10 1.31 -0.54
C LEU A 397 6.36 -0.17 -0.83
N ARG A 398 5.91 -1.07 0.06
CA ARG A 398 6.04 -2.53 -0.14
C ARG A 398 4.98 -3.07 -1.10
N GLU A 399 3.73 -2.57 -1.02
CA GLU A 399 2.64 -3.05 -1.89
C GLU A 399 2.92 -2.84 -3.38
N GLY A 400 3.64 -1.77 -3.72
CA GLY A 400 4.03 -1.47 -5.10
C GLY A 400 5.23 -2.25 -5.63
N LEU A 401 5.86 -3.13 -4.83
CA LEU A 401 7.00 -3.92 -5.28
C LEU A 401 6.64 -4.76 -6.52
N PRO A 402 7.50 -4.76 -7.55
CA PRO A 402 7.35 -5.71 -8.66
C PRO A 402 7.34 -7.16 -8.18
N LEU A 403 6.61 -8.04 -8.87
CA LEU A 403 6.50 -9.46 -8.49
C LEU A 403 7.82 -10.24 -8.66
N LYS A 404 8.80 -9.66 -9.36
CA LYS A 404 10.13 -10.22 -9.59
C LYS A 404 11.19 -9.39 -8.86
N GLY A 405 11.99 -10.05 -8.02
CA GLY A 405 13.04 -9.41 -7.22
C GLY A 405 14.05 -8.61 -8.06
N ALA A 406 14.35 -9.07 -9.28
CA ALA A 406 15.26 -8.38 -10.20
C ALA A 406 14.81 -6.96 -10.61
N ARG A 407 13.55 -6.59 -10.37
CA ARG A 407 13.00 -5.26 -10.69
C ARG A 407 12.83 -4.37 -9.46
N TRP A 408 13.15 -4.88 -8.26
CA TRP A 408 12.95 -4.15 -7.01
C TRP A 408 13.83 -2.91 -6.92
N GLU A 409 15.11 -3.00 -7.29
CA GLU A 409 16.05 -1.89 -7.20
C GLU A 409 15.55 -0.66 -7.95
N ALA A 410 15.15 -0.82 -9.21
CA ALA A 410 14.63 0.28 -10.03
C ALA A 410 13.34 0.89 -9.46
N TYR A 411 12.47 0.09 -8.83
CA TYR A 411 11.27 0.61 -8.17
C TYR A 411 11.61 1.35 -6.88
N LEU A 412 12.43 0.74 -6.02
CA LEU A 412 12.80 1.27 -4.72
C LEU A 412 13.62 2.56 -4.86
N ASP A 413 14.46 2.69 -5.90
CA ASP A 413 15.21 3.93 -6.18
C ASP A 413 14.29 5.14 -6.28
N TRP A 414 13.34 5.15 -7.22
CA TRP A 414 12.45 6.31 -7.37
C TRP A 414 11.47 6.43 -6.21
N ALA A 415 11.01 5.32 -5.62
CA ALA A 415 10.05 5.36 -4.52
C ALA A 415 10.66 6.00 -3.26
N VAL A 416 11.88 5.60 -2.90
CA VAL A 416 12.64 6.20 -1.79
C VAL A 416 12.99 7.66 -2.11
N ARG A 417 13.41 7.97 -3.34
CA ARG A 417 13.67 9.36 -3.73
C ARG A 417 12.42 10.24 -3.67
N ALA A 418 11.25 9.72 -4.05
CA ALA A 418 10.00 10.46 -3.92
C ALA A 418 9.66 10.75 -2.45
N PHE A 419 9.77 9.75 -1.58
CA PHE A 419 9.61 9.96 -0.13
C PHE A 419 10.57 11.02 0.39
N ARG A 420 11.87 10.86 0.10
CA ARG A 420 12.91 11.82 0.52
C ARG A 420 12.64 13.22 0.00
N LEU A 421 12.25 13.38 -1.26
CA LEU A 421 11.92 14.69 -1.84
C LEU A 421 10.83 15.42 -1.05
N SER A 422 9.83 14.67 -0.55
CA SER A 422 8.73 15.21 0.24
C SER A 422 9.14 15.71 1.64
N VAL A 423 10.19 15.14 2.24
CA VAL A 423 10.59 15.44 3.64
C VAL A 423 11.96 16.09 3.79
N ALA A 424 12.83 16.02 2.79
CA ALA A 424 14.22 16.45 2.86
C ALA A 424 14.38 17.97 3.09
N GLY A 425 13.33 18.75 2.83
CA GLY A 425 13.30 20.18 3.10
C GLY A 425 13.13 20.55 4.57
N ALA A 426 12.73 19.59 5.40
CA ALA A 426 12.49 19.83 6.82
C ALA A 426 13.79 20.23 7.54
N ALA A 427 13.69 21.27 8.38
CA ALA A 427 14.78 21.76 9.19
C ALA A 427 15.35 20.65 10.10
N PRO A 428 16.62 20.72 10.51
CA PRO A 428 17.23 19.71 11.39
C PRO A 428 16.47 19.48 12.71
N GLY A 429 15.82 20.51 13.26
CA GLY A 429 15.02 20.42 14.48
C GLY A 429 13.64 19.77 14.30
N THR A 430 13.18 19.61 13.05
CA THR A 430 11.90 18.95 12.74
C THR A 430 12.14 17.45 12.60
N GLN A 431 11.40 16.67 13.38
CA GLN A 431 11.49 15.21 13.38
C GLN A 431 10.55 14.64 12.33
N ILE A 432 11.09 13.82 11.42
CA ILE A 432 10.34 13.09 10.41
C ILE A 432 10.06 11.68 10.90
N VAL A 433 8.77 11.34 10.99
CA VAL A 433 8.29 10.01 11.35
C VAL A 433 7.75 9.32 10.09
N THR A 434 7.94 8.01 9.97
CA THR A 434 7.22 7.23 8.96
C THR A 434 6.60 5.99 9.60
N HIS A 435 5.36 5.70 9.22
CA HIS A 435 4.70 4.45 9.57
C HIS A 435 4.64 3.51 8.37
N LEU A 436 5.02 2.25 8.60
CA LEU A 436 4.93 1.17 7.62
C LEU A 436 4.03 0.05 8.16
N CYS A 437 2.87 -0.14 7.54
CA CYS A 437 1.81 -1.03 8.01
C CYS A 437 2.03 -2.51 7.61
N TYR A 438 3.14 -3.18 7.95
CA TYR A 438 3.28 -4.64 7.77
C TYR A 438 4.30 -5.24 8.76
N SER A 439 4.25 -6.57 8.97
CA SER A 439 5.14 -7.26 9.92
C SER A 439 6.35 -7.96 9.29
N SER A 440 6.51 -7.87 7.97
CA SER A 440 7.65 -8.46 7.23
C SER A 440 8.17 -7.40 6.26
N PHE A 441 9.40 -6.94 6.48
CA PHE A 441 10.08 -5.94 5.66
C PHE A 441 11.55 -6.31 5.41
N GLU A 442 11.96 -7.53 5.72
CA GLU A 442 13.35 -8.01 5.68
C GLU A 442 13.97 -7.75 4.30
N ASP A 443 13.19 -8.01 3.26
CA ASP A 443 13.52 -7.85 1.85
C ASP A 443 13.78 -6.40 1.38
N ILE A 444 13.31 -5.40 2.14
CA ILE A 444 13.44 -3.98 1.77
C ILE A 444 14.07 -3.12 2.88
N LEU A 445 14.72 -3.74 3.86
CA LEU A 445 15.42 -3.03 4.93
C LEU A 445 16.37 -1.93 4.44
N PRO A 446 17.20 -2.15 3.39
CA PRO A 446 18.06 -1.08 2.87
C PRO A 446 17.28 0.12 2.33
N ALA A 447 16.10 -0.12 1.73
CA ALA A 447 15.25 0.97 1.23
C ALA A 447 14.59 1.75 2.37
N ILE A 448 14.12 1.04 3.41
CA ILE A 448 13.60 1.67 4.64
C ILE A 448 14.69 2.51 5.31
N ASP A 449 15.92 2.01 5.34
CA ASP A 449 17.04 2.78 5.87
C ASP A 449 17.30 4.04 5.02
N ALA A 450 17.32 3.87 3.70
CA ALA A 450 17.55 4.96 2.75
C ALA A 450 16.48 6.06 2.76
N MET A 451 15.28 5.82 3.30
CA MET A 451 14.23 6.84 3.46
C MET A 451 14.66 8.01 4.36
N ASP A 452 15.67 7.84 5.22
CA ASP A 452 16.19 8.88 6.14
C ASP A 452 15.11 9.51 7.06
N ALA A 453 14.08 8.73 7.42
CA ALA A 453 13.14 9.09 8.48
C ALA A 453 13.84 9.01 9.84
N ASP A 454 13.59 9.99 10.71
CA ASP A 454 14.20 10.09 12.04
C ASP A 454 13.63 9.04 13.01
N VAL A 455 12.33 8.73 12.88
CA VAL A 455 11.66 7.67 13.64
C VAL A 455 10.88 6.75 12.69
N LEU A 456 11.12 5.45 12.77
CA LEU A 456 10.37 4.42 12.06
C LEU A 456 9.37 3.74 13.00
N THR A 457 8.08 3.77 12.68
CA THR A 457 7.06 3.00 13.40
C THR A 457 6.57 1.82 12.55
N ILE A 458 6.45 0.64 13.16
CA ILE A 458 6.12 -0.61 12.48
C ILE A 458 5.10 -1.44 13.26
N GLU A 459 4.34 -2.27 12.57
CA GLU A 459 3.52 -3.31 13.21
C GLU A 459 4.41 -4.44 13.75
N ASN A 460 4.25 -4.81 15.02
CA ASN A 460 5.12 -5.79 15.68
C ASN A 460 4.43 -6.64 16.77
N SER A 461 3.19 -6.34 17.16
CA SER A 461 2.55 -7.06 18.26
C SER A 461 2.38 -8.56 18.00
N ARG A 462 2.28 -8.96 16.72
CA ARG A 462 2.02 -10.34 16.27
C ARG A 462 3.25 -11.16 15.88
N SER A 463 4.42 -10.54 15.76
CA SER A 463 5.59 -11.14 15.08
C SER A 463 6.69 -11.66 16.02
N ASP A 464 6.44 -11.82 17.32
CA ASP A 464 7.45 -12.27 18.31
C ASP A 464 8.82 -11.55 18.18
N ASN A 465 8.78 -10.25 17.86
CA ASN A 465 9.94 -9.38 17.63
C ASN A 465 10.84 -9.77 16.45
N GLU A 466 10.39 -10.60 15.52
CA GLU A 466 11.14 -11.01 14.32
C GLU A 466 11.69 -9.79 13.56
N MET A 467 10.81 -8.82 13.28
CA MET A 467 11.17 -7.59 12.56
C MET A 467 12.19 -6.72 13.32
N ILE A 468 12.09 -6.65 14.65
CA ILE A 468 13.04 -5.90 15.48
C ILE A 468 14.42 -6.55 15.42
N ARG A 469 14.48 -7.88 15.50
CA ARG A 469 15.75 -8.62 15.33
C ARG A 469 16.32 -8.44 13.93
N ALA A 470 15.47 -8.38 12.89
CA ALA A 470 15.91 -8.11 11.52
C ALA A 470 16.53 -6.71 11.39
N LEU A 471 15.90 -5.66 11.96
CA LEU A 471 16.46 -4.31 12.03
C LEU A 471 17.81 -4.29 12.76
N ALA A 472 17.91 -4.96 13.90
CA ALA A 472 19.13 -5.05 14.68
C ALA A 472 20.26 -5.74 13.87
N SER A 473 19.94 -6.85 13.21
CA SER A 473 20.89 -7.60 12.37
C SER A 473 21.36 -6.80 11.16
N ALA A 474 20.49 -5.95 10.61
CA ALA A 474 20.82 -5.07 9.49
C ALA A 474 21.60 -3.81 9.93
N GLY A 475 21.82 -3.60 11.24
CA GLY A 475 22.52 -2.43 11.74
C GLY A 475 21.69 -1.14 11.66
N TYR A 476 20.36 -1.23 11.69
CA TYR A 476 19.50 -0.04 11.68
C TYR A 476 19.84 0.88 12.85
N ALA A 477 20.06 2.16 12.54
CA ALA A 477 20.70 3.09 13.46
C ALA A 477 19.84 4.31 13.82
N ARG A 478 18.55 4.37 13.46
CA ARG A 478 17.60 5.45 13.76
C ARG A 478 16.54 5.02 14.79
N ASP A 479 15.79 5.97 15.34
CA ASP A 479 14.83 5.66 16.40
C ASP A 479 13.67 4.79 15.87
N VAL A 480 13.13 3.91 16.70
CA VAL A 480 12.14 2.91 16.27
C VAL A 480 10.97 2.82 17.25
N GLY A 481 9.75 2.72 16.73
CA GLY A 481 8.52 2.48 17.47
C GLY A 481 7.84 1.17 17.05
N PRO A 482 8.27 0.03 17.60
CA PRO A 482 7.62 -1.25 17.32
C PRO A 482 6.28 -1.31 18.05
N GLY A 483 5.21 -1.58 17.32
CA GLY A 483 3.86 -1.70 17.85
C GLY A 483 3.78 -2.70 19.01
N VAL A 484 3.17 -2.26 20.13
CA VAL A 484 3.12 -3.04 21.38
C VAL A 484 1.79 -3.80 21.55
N TYR A 485 0.75 -3.44 20.80
CA TYR A 485 -0.51 -4.17 20.79
C TYR A 485 -1.22 -4.14 19.44
N ASP A 486 -1.98 -5.20 19.19
CA ASP A 486 -2.73 -5.44 17.98
C ASP A 486 -3.99 -4.58 17.94
N VAL A 487 -3.97 -3.53 17.13
CA VAL A 487 -5.13 -2.66 16.97
C VAL A 487 -6.28 -3.33 16.25
N HIS A 488 -6.12 -4.48 15.61
CA HIS A 488 -7.20 -5.19 14.90
C HIS A 488 -7.98 -6.16 15.79
N SER A 489 -7.57 -6.31 17.05
CA SER A 489 -8.29 -7.06 18.08
C SER A 489 -9.07 -6.10 18.98
N PRO A 490 -10.30 -6.46 19.42
CA PRO A 490 -11.02 -5.69 20.44
C PRO A 490 -10.48 -5.94 21.86
N VAL A 491 -9.53 -6.87 22.01
CA VAL A 491 -8.95 -7.21 23.32
C VAL A 491 -8.12 -6.05 23.85
N VAL A 492 -8.43 -5.62 25.08
CA VAL A 492 -7.64 -4.61 25.80
C VAL A 492 -6.43 -5.30 26.44
N PRO A 493 -5.19 -4.97 26.04
CA PRO A 493 -3.99 -5.54 26.65
C PRO A 493 -3.81 -5.06 28.10
N THR A 494 -3.39 -5.96 28.99
CA THR A 494 -3.05 -5.64 30.39
C THR A 494 -1.73 -4.86 30.47
N VAL A 495 -1.52 -4.10 31.55
CA VAL A 495 -0.26 -3.39 31.81
C VAL A 495 0.93 -4.36 31.80
N GLU A 496 0.78 -5.53 32.42
CA GLU A 496 1.84 -6.55 32.54
C GLU A 496 2.28 -7.06 31.16
N PHE A 497 1.32 -7.46 30.32
CA PHE A 497 1.58 -7.87 28.94
C PHE A 497 2.37 -6.80 28.15
N LEU A 498 1.97 -5.53 28.26
CA LEU A 498 2.64 -4.43 27.56
C LEU A 498 4.05 -4.19 28.12
N ALA A 499 4.21 -4.23 29.45
CA ALA A 499 5.51 -4.10 30.09
C ALA A 499 6.46 -5.24 29.68
N ASP A 500 5.97 -6.48 29.64
CA ASP A 500 6.74 -7.64 29.15
C ASP A 500 7.14 -7.48 27.68
N LYS A 501 6.24 -6.97 26.84
CA LYS A 501 6.55 -6.65 25.45
C LYS A 501 7.66 -5.59 25.36
N LEU A 502 7.60 -4.52 26.14
CA LEU A 502 8.66 -3.49 26.18
C LEU A 502 10.00 -4.04 26.70
N ARG A 503 9.99 -4.88 27.74
CA ARG A 503 11.20 -5.58 28.23
C ARG A 503 11.81 -6.48 27.17
N SER A 504 10.98 -7.17 26.39
CA SER A 504 11.44 -8.07 25.32
C SER A 504 12.26 -7.36 24.25
N PHE A 505 12.06 -6.05 24.04
CA PHE A 505 12.84 -5.27 23.06
C PHE A 505 14.31 -5.16 23.46
N GLY A 506 14.62 -5.09 24.75
CA GLY A 506 16.00 -5.04 25.25
C GLY A 506 16.81 -6.30 24.91
N SER A 507 16.15 -7.44 24.69
CA SER A 507 16.78 -8.71 24.31
C SER A 507 17.05 -8.86 22.80
N THR A 508 16.61 -7.90 21.97
CA THR A 508 16.71 -8.00 20.50
C THR A 508 18.03 -7.49 19.94
N GLY A 509 18.82 -6.75 20.73
CA GLY A 509 20.05 -6.09 20.28
C GLY A 509 19.82 -4.80 19.48
N ILE A 510 18.55 -4.40 19.24
CA ILE A 510 18.22 -3.18 18.50
C ILE A 510 18.84 -1.95 19.17
N LEU A 511 19.49 -1.11 18.37
CA LEU A 511 20.12 0.16 18.81
C LEU A 511 21.09 -0.01 19.98
N GLY A 512 21.72 -1.19 20.12
CA GLY A 512 22.65 -1.49 21.21
C GLY A 512 22.01 -1.47 22.59
N GLY A 513 20.67 -1.57 22.68
CA GLY A 513 19.96 -1.45 23.95
C GLY A 513 19.79 0.00 24.43
N ASP A 514 19.85 1.00 23.55
CA ASP A 514 19.54 2.37 23.94
C ASP A 514 18.01 2.59 24.02
N ALA A 515 17.45 2.44 25.22
CA ALA A 515 16.03 2.65 25.49
C ALA A 515 15.54 4.09 25.22
N SER A 516 16.44 5.09 25.11
CA SER A 516 16.05 6.47 24.75
C SER A 516 15.58 6.59 23.29
N ARG A 517 15.76 5.52 22.50
CA ARG A 517 15.52 5.48 21.06
C ARG A 517 14.37 4.57 20.66
N ILE A 518 13.71 3.97 21.66
CA ILE A 518 12.60 3.04 21.46
C ILE A 518 11.30 3.75 21.85
N TRP A 519 10.40 3.93 20.89
CA TRP A 519 9.09 4.54 21.06
C TRP A 519 8.03 3.48 21.40
N VAL A 520 6.96 3.91 22.06
CA VAL A 520 5.83 3.08 22.47
C VAL A 520 4.57 3.55 21.77
N ASN A 521 4.02 2.69 20.91
CA ASN A 521 2.84 2.97 20.10
C ASN A 521 2.01 1.71 19.84
N PRO A 522 0.71 1.84 19.51
CA PRO A 522 -0.05 0.76 18.88
C PRO A 522 0.57 0.29 17.56
N ASP A 523 0.15 -0.89 17.08
CA ASP A 523 0.54 -1.38 15.75
C ASP A 523 0.17 -0.40 14.62
N CYS A 524 -1.05 0.15 14.60
CA CYS A 524 -1.52 1.05 13.53
C CYS A 524 -2.52 2.09 14.07
N GLY A 525 -3.24 2.79 13.17
CA GLY A 525 -4.31 3.73 13.53
C GLY A 525 -5.51 3.06 14.22
N LEU A 526 -6.22 3.85 15.04
CA LEU A 526 -7.30 3.38 15.92
C LEU A 526 -8.70 3.59 15.35
N LYS A 527 -8.81 4.06 14.11
CA LYS A 527 -10.08 4.36 13.41
C LYS A 527 -11.13 3.24 13.43
N THR A 528 -10.68 1.98 13.42
CA THR A 528 -11.58 0.82 13.35
C THR A 528 -12.03 0.31 14.73
N ARG A 529 -11.49 0.87 15.81
CA ARG A 529 -11.81 0.55 17.20
C ARG A 529 -12.86 1.50 17.78
N ARG A 530 -13.31 1.21 18.99
CA ARG A 530 -14.25 2.03 19.77
C ARG A 530 -13.55 2.68 20.95
N TRP A 531 -14.08 3.81 21.44
CA TRP A 531 -13.52 4.49 22.60
C TRP A 531 -13.48 3.63 23.88
N GLU A 532 -14.46 2.74 24.06
CA GLU A 532 -14.50 1.75 25.15
C GLU A 532 -13.33 0.75 25.12
N GLU A 533 -12.73 0.53 23.95
CA GLU A 533 -11.54 -0.32 23.76
C GLU A 533 -10.25 0.52 23.83
N VAL A 534 -10.25 1.69 23.18
CA VAL A 534 -9.08 2.56 23.04
C VAL A 534 -8.64 3.18 24.36
N LEU A 535 -9.57 3.73 25.15
CA LEU A 535 -9.23 4.41 26.41
C LEU A 535 -8.47 3.51 27.40
N PRO A 536 -8.97 2.31 27.75
CA PRO A 536 -8.23 1.45 28.67
C PRO A 536 -6.94 0.90 28.05
N ALA A 537 -6.89 0.60 26.75
CA ALA A 537 -5.66 0.14 26.09
C ALA A 537 -4.55 1.20 26.12
N MET A 538 -4.88 2.46 25.82
CA MET A 538 -3.93 3.57 25.89
C MET A 538 -3.48 3.87 27.31
N ARG A 539 -4.40 3.83 28.28
CA ARG A 539 -4.04 3.98 29.70
C ARG A 539 -3.02 2.93 30.12
N ASN A 540 -3.26 1.67 29.76
CA ASN A 540 -2.37 0.56 30.11
C ASN A 540 -1.01 0.69 29.41
N MET A 541 -0.98 1.19 28.17
CA MET A 541 0.25 1.44 27.42
C MET A 541 1.11 2.52 28.06
N VAL A 542 0.51 3.64 28.50
CA VAL A 542 1.24 4.70 29.18
C VAL A 542 1.76 4.22 30.54
N GLU A 543 0.96 3.49 31.30
CA GLU A 543 1.39 2.94 32.58
C GLU A 543 2.53 1.91 32.42
N ALA A 544 2.44 1.03 31.42
CA ALA A 544 3.52 0.09 31.11
C ALA A 544 4.83 0.80 30.73
N SER A 545 4.75 1.86 29.91
CA SER A 545 5.92 2.69 29.60
C SER A 545 6.51 3.33 30.86
N ARG A 546 5.68 3.86 31.76
CA ARG A 546 6.13 4.45 33.03
C ARG A 546 6.89 3.43 33.90
N LEU A 547 6.35 2.22 34.05
CA LEU A 547 7.00 1.15 34.82
C LEU A 547 8.36 0.76 34.23
N VAL A 548 8.43 0.53 32.93
CA VAL A 548 9.68 0.13 32.27
C VAL A 548 10.71 1.26 32.26
N ARG A 549 10.25 2.53 32.18
CA ARG A 549 11.13 3.71 32.33
C ARG A 549 11.79 3.78 33.70
N GLU A 550 11.12 3.35 34.78
CA GLU A 550 11.71 3.23 36.12
C GLU A 550 12.78 2.12 36.17
N GLU A 551 12.54 0.99 35.50
CA GLU A 551 13.52 -0.09 35.37
C GLU A 551 14.79 0.35 34.63
N VAL A 552 14.64 1.11 33.52
CA VAL A 552 15.76 1.71 32.78
C VAL A 552 16.57 2.63 33.68
N ARG A 553 15.91 3.52 34.44
CA ARG A 553 16.58 4.43 35.40
C ARG A 553 17.32 3.68 36.50
N ALA A 554 16.81 2.51 36.90
CA ALA A 554 17.45 1.63 37.87
C ALA A 554 18.55 0.73 37.28
N GLY A 555 18.79 0.77 35.97
CA GLY A 555 19.77 -0.08 35.28
C GLY A 555 19.35 -1.55 35.14
N LYS A 556 18.06 -1.86 35.31
CA LYS A 556 17.51 -3.24 35.35
C LYS A 556 16.78 -3.66 34.08
N TRP A 557 16.71 -2.78 33.09
CA TRP A 557 15.98 -3.07 31.87
C TRP A 557 16.69 -4.18 31.07
N GLY A 558 15.98 -5.28 30.83
CA GLY A 558 16.52 -6.47 30.16
C GLY A 558 17.07 -7.54 31.10
N GLU A 559 17.19 -7.27 32.41
CA GLU A 559 17.55 -8.28 33.41
C GLU A 559 16.33 -9.12 33.78
N GLY A 560 16.26 -10.39 33.34
CA GLY A 560 15.23 -11.34 33.76
C GLY A 560 14.11 -11.65 32.76
N VAL A 561 14.30 -11.41 31.46
CA VAL A 561 13.30 -11.77 30.44
C VAL A 561 13.15 -13.30 30.34
N VAL A 562 12.13 -13.84 31.01
CA VAL A 562 11.53 -15.12 30.64
C VAL A 562 10.59 -14.82 29.47
N VAL A 563 10.95 -15.27 28.27
CA VAL A 563 10.07 -15.19 27.10
C VAL A 563 8.81 -16.01 27.39
N VAL A 564 7.72 -15.34 27.79
CA VAL A 564 6.42 -15.97 27.88
C VAL A 564 5.92 -16.18 26.46
N LYS A 565 6.11 -17.39 25.95
CA LYS A 565 5.47 -17.82 24.70
C LYS A 565 3.96 -17.66 24.85
N VAL A 566 3.37 -16.75 24.10
CA VAL A 566 1.92 -16.77 23.87
C VAL A 566 1.60 -18.11 23.24
N ALA A 567 0.78 -18.94 23.90
CA ALA A 567 0.37 -20.24 23.40
C ALA A 567 -0.58 -20.07 22.20
N GLY A 568 -0.03 -19.71 21.05
CA GLY A 568 -0.67 -19.66 19.74
C GLY A 568 0.03 -20.63 18.80
N LYS A 569 -0.43 -21.90 18.79
CA LYS A 569 -0.04 -22.99 17.88
C LYS A 569 1.46 -23.09 17.55
N ALA A 570 2.17 -23.89 18.35
CA ALA A 570 3.42 -24.51 17.92
C ALA A 570 3.18 -25.36 16.66
N ALA A 571 3.77 -24.93 15.53
CA ALA A 571 4.10 -25.85 14.45
C ALA A 571 5.48 -26.45 14.78
N SER A 572 5.49 -27.65 15.35
CA SER A 572 6.69 -28.44 15.50
C SER A 572 7.17 -28.92 14.13
N ALA A 573 8.30 -28.39 13.67
CA ALA A 573 9.14 -29.08 12.70
C ALA A 573 9.81 -30.26 13.43
N GLY A 574 9.62 -31.49 12.92
CA GLY A 574 10.36 -32.66 13.39
C GLY A 574 9.56 -33.97 13.36
N GLN A 575 9.74 -34.71 12.27
CA GLN A 575 9.63 -36.18 12.15
C GLN A 575 8.25 -36.86 12.32
N GLY A 576 7.72 -37.29 11.17
CA GLY A 576 6.94 -38.52 11.00
C GLY A 576 5.53 -38.56 11.61
N ASP A 577 4.50 -38.16 10.87
CA ASP A 577 3.15 -38.66 11.18
C ASP A 577 2.31 -38.89 9.90
N GLN A 578 1.64 -40.04 9.87
CA GLN A 578 1.08 -40.69 8.68
C GLN A 578 -0.15 -39.98 8.08
N PRO A 579 -0.44 -40.14 6.76
CA PRO A 579 -1.54 -39.47 6.06
C PRO A 579 -2.95 -39.71 6.63
N GLN A 580 -3.16 -40.77 7.40
CA GLN A 580 -4.49 -41.15 7.91
C GLN A 580 -5.00 -40.28 9.08
N ARG A 581 -4.12 -39.67 9.87
CA ARG A 581 -4.52 -38.80 11.01
C ARG A 581 -5.00 -37.41 10.58
N ARG A 582 -4.51 -36.89 9.44
CA ARG A 582 -5.00 -35.63 8.85
C ARG A 582 -6.43 -35.75 8.33
N LEU A 583 -6.83 -36.91 7.79
CA LEU A 583 -8.17 -37.13 7.25
C LEU A 583 -9.24 -37.21 8.35
N GLN A 584 -8.92 -37.82 9.50
CA GLN A 584 -9.85 -37.88 10.65
C GLN A 584 -10.07 -36.51 11.32
N ARG A 585 -9.05 -35.64 11.39
CA ARG A 585 -9.19 -34.26 11.90
C ARG A 585 -10.03 -33.37 10.98
N LEU A 586 -9.93 -33.54 9.65
CA LEU A 586 -10.78 -32.83 8.69
C LEU A 586 -12.25 -33.25 8.75
N LEU A 587 -12.53 -34.53 9.08
CA LEU A 587 -13.90 -35.04 9.24
C LEU A 587 -14.56 -34.64 10.56
N GLN A 588 -13.79 -34.47 11.66
CA GLN A 588 -14.33 -33.94 12.92
C GLN A 588 -14.64 -32.43 12.84
N LEU A 589 -13.86 -31.64 12.10
CA LEU A 589 -14.09 -30.20 11.91
C LEU A 589 -15.31 -29.88 11.02
N ARG A 590 -15.78 -30.83 10.19
CA ARG A 590 -17.05 -30.70 9.44
C ARG A 590 -18.29 -30.95 10.32
N ARG A 591 -18.19 -31.72 11.40
CA ARG A 591 -19.34 -31.98 12.30
C ARG A 591 -19.61 -30.85 13.31
N LEU A 592 -18.63 -29.99 13.60
CA LEU A 592 -18.79 -28.84 14.51
C LEU A 592 -19.28 -27.55 13.83
N ARG A 593 -19.34 -27.49 12.49
CA ARG A 593 -19.90 -26.34 11.74
C ARG A 593 -21.40 -26.46 11.41
N LEU A 594 -22.03 -27.61 11.69
CA LEU A 594 -23.46 -27.84 11.42
C LEU A 594 -24.38 -27.59 12.64
N TRP A 595 -23.83 -27.14 13.77
CA TRP A 595 -24.61 -26.84 14.99
C TRP A 595 -24.77 -25.34 15.29
N TRP A 596 -24.28 -24.45 14.42
CA TRP A 596 -24.34 -22.99 14.60
C TRP A 596 -25.14 -22.27 13.50
N MET A 597 -26.04 -23.00 12.83
CA MET A 597 -26.97 -22.45 11.83
C MET A 597 -28.45 -22.79 12.14
N ALA A 598 -28.78 -23.12 13.39
CA ALA A 598 -30.15 -23.37 13.81
C ALA A 598 -30.41 -22.89 15.26
N THR A 599 -30.16 -21.61 15.50
CA THR A 599 -30.71 -20.68 16.52
C THR A 599 -30.19 -19.30 16.16
#